data_AF-A0A2T4DE97-F1
#
_entry.id   AF-A0A2T4DE97-F1
#
_cell.length_a   1.000
_cell.length_b   1.000
_cell.length_c   1.000
_cell.angle_alpha   90.00
_cell.angle_beta   90.00
_cell.angle_gamma   90.00
#
_symmetry.space_group_name_H-M   'P 1'
#
loop_
_entity.id
_entity.type
_entity.pdbx_description
1 polymer ?
#
loop_
_entity_poly.entity_id
_entity_poly.type
_entity_poly.pdbx_seq_one_letter_code
_entity_poly.pdbx_strand_id
1 'polypeptide(L)'
;FCDGNLSGGSGIELVSGVEGFKVKYGVDESPDGAMGVTTFVGATNAAGYITQEQSEAGVPGAVGTVVAVRLALLLSEESDSLPDGGAEQTFYLLGNKVTRSDTDSKAVRRMFTSTVLLRNVDWEIL
;
A
#
# COMPACT_ATOMS: atom_id res chain seq x y z
N PHE A 1 2.49 8.67 6.96
CA PHE A 1 3.30 7.93 7.93
C PHE A 1 2.51 6.70 8.35
N CYS A 2 3.16 5.53 8.36
CA CYS A 2 2.57 4.29 8.86
C CYS A 2 3.14 4.11 10.27
N ASP A 3 2.48 4.69 11.26
CA ASP A 3 2.90 4.55 12.66
C ASP A 3 2.37 3.20 13.15
N GLY A 4 3.22 2.18 13.08
CA GLY A 4 2.96 0.89 13.70
C GLY A 4 2.93 1.02 15.22
N ASN A 5 1.94 0.40 15.87
CA ASN A 5 1.74 0.41 17.33
C ASN A 5 2.68 -0.55 18.10
N LEU A 6 3.86 -0.83 17.57
CA LEU A 6 4.93 -1.49 18.32
C LEU A 6 5.94 -0.41 18.62
N SER A 7 6.31 -0.24 19.89
CA SER A 7 7.41 0.62 20.33
C SER A 7 8.69 0.17 19.63
N GLY A 8 8.88 0.65 18.41
CA GLY A 8 9.98 0.27 17.54
C GLY A 8 11.27 0.82 18.14
N GLY A 9 12.31 -0.02 18.20
CA GLY A 9 13.67 0.46 18.44
C GLY A 9 14.11 1.45 17.36
N SER A 10 15.40 1.77 17.29
CA SER A 10 15.95 2.54 16.17
C SER A 10 15.65 1.81 14.86
N GLY A 11 14.61 2.25 14.14
CA GLY A 11 14.19 1.64 12.89
C GLY A 11 15.34 1.62 11.89
N ILE A 12 15.42 0.55 11.10
CA ILE A 12 16.42 0.42 10.04
C ILE A 12 15.79 0.94 8.74
N GLU A 13 16.50 1.82 8.03
CA GLU A 13 16.09 2.27 6.70
C GLU A 13 16.23 1.11 5.70
N LEU A 14 15.12 0.70 5.09
CA LEU A 14 15.11 -0.39 4.11
C LEU A 14 15.36 0.10 2.68
N VAL A 15 14.85 1.28 2.35
CA VAL A 15 14.96 1.90 1.04
C VAL A 15 15.14 3.40 1.24
N SER A 16 16.23 3.95 0.73
CA SER A 16 16.50 5.38 0.78
C SER A 16 15.71 6.17 -0.25
N GLY A 17 15.49 7.46 0.03
CA GLY A 17 14.87 8.39 -0.93
C GLY A 17 13.36 8.18 -1.12
N VAL A 18 12.67 7.56 -0.16
CA VAL A 18 11.21 7.39 -0.23
C VAL A 18 10.50 8.71 0.10
N GLU A 19 9.99 9.40 -0.93
CA GLU A 19 9.18 10.61 -0.77
C GLU A 19 7.67 10.32 -0.58
N GLY A 20 7.24 9.09 -0.89
CA GLY A 20 5.86 8.69 -0.75
C GLY A 20 5.72 7.17 -0.66
N PHE A 21 4.92 6.71 0.30
CA PHE A 21 4.58 5.29 0.47
C PHE A 21 3.09 5.15 0.73
N LYS A 22 2.43 4.27 -0.03
CA LYS A 22 1.00 3.97 0.11
C LYS A 22 0.74 2.48 -0.03
N VAL A 23 -0.27 2.03 0.71
CA VAL A 23 -0.72 0.64 0.76
C VAL A 23 -2.23 0.60 0.54
N LYS A 24 -2.69 -0.34 -0.27
CA LYS A 24 -4.09 -0.77 -0.36
C LYS A 24 -4.17 -2.28 -0.19
N TYR A 25 -5.27 -2.75 0.37
CA TYR A 25 -5.55 -4.16 0.60
C TYR A 25 -6.53 -4.64 -0.47
N GLY A 26 -6.16 -5.71 -1.16
CA GLY A 26 -7.01 -6.39 -2.12
C GLY A 26 -7.94 -7.35 -1.38
N VAL A 27 -9.24 -7.11 -1.49
CA VAL A 27 -10.28 -7.95 -0.89
C VAL A 27 -10.90 -8.81 -1.97
N ASP A 28 -11.14 -10.07 -1.65
CA ASP A 28 -11.99 -10.98 -2.38
C ASP A 28 -13.37 -11.02 -1.72
N GLU A 29 -14.35 -10.41 -2.38
CA GLU A 29 -15.76 -10.39 -1.95
C GLU A 29 -16.58 -11.50 -2.63
N SER A 30 -15.97 -12.32 -3.50
CA SER A 30 -16.66 -13.36 -4.26
C SER A 30 -16.60 -14.71 -3.53
N PRO A 31 -17.74 -15.31 -3.18
CA PRO A 31 -17.78 -16.64 -2.57
C PRO A 31 -17.81 -17.75 -3.64
N ASP A 32 -16.96 -17.66 -4.67
CA ASP A 32 -16.94 -18.64 -5.77
C ASP A 32 -15.90 -19.75 -5.59
N GLY A 33 -15.16 -19.72 -4.47
CA GLY A 33 -14.11 -20.68 -4.14
C GLY A 33 -12.79 -20.45 -4.88
N ALA A 34 -12.67 -19.38 -5.67
CA ALA A 34 -11.44 -18.97 -6.34
C ALA A 34 -10.93 -17.66 -5.74
N MET A 35 -9.67 -17.65 -5.26
CA MET A 35 -9.08 -16.41 -4.75
C MET A 35 -8.92 -15.37 -5.87
N GLY A 36 -9.63 -14.25 -5.76
CA GLY A 36 -9.60 -13.17 -6.73
C GLY A 36 -9.85 -11.82 -6.10
N VAL A 37 -8.94 -10.85 -6.29
CA VAL A 37 -9.18 -9.49 -5.80
C VAL A 37 -10.33 -8.86 -6.60
N THR A 38 -11.45 -8.57 -5.93
CA THR A 38 -12.57 -7.81 -6.49
C THR A 38 -12.35 -6.31 -6.34
N THR A 39 -11.75 -5.88 -5.23
CA THR A 39 -11.56 -4.45 -4.91
C THR A 39 -10.29 -4.17 -4.10
N PHE A 40 -9.81 -2.93 -4.17
CA PHE A 40 -8.69 -2.43 -3.36
C PHE A 40 -9.13 -1.33 -2.42
N VAL A 41 -9.00 -1.56 -1.12
CA VAL A 41 -9.44 -0.65 -0.06
C VAL A 41 -8.28 -0.14 0.79
N GLY A 42 -8.48 0.99 1.48
CA GLY A 42 -7.52 1.50 2.46
C GLY A 42 -7.52 0.68 3.76
N ALA A 43 -6.48 0.84 4.59
CA ALA A 43 -6.32 0.09 5.84
C ALA A 43 -7.55 0.14 6.77
N THR A 44 -8.13 1.33 6.94
CA THR A 44 -9.34 1.53 7.77
C THR A 44 -10.52 0.69 7.29
N ASN A 45 -10.70 0.58 5.97
CA ASN A 45 -11.80 -0.19 5.39
C ASN A 45 -11.50 -1.69 5.39
N ALA A 46 -10.23 -2.08 5.22
CA ALA A 46 -9.81 -3.47 5.24
C ALA A 46 -10.14 -4.15 6.59
N ALA A 47 -10.03 -3.42 7.70
CA ALA A 47 -10.37 -3.91 9.04
C ALA A 47 -11.87 -4.19 9.23
N GLY A 48 -12.74 -3.68 8.35
CA GLY A 48 -14.17 -3.94 8.38
C GLY A 48 -14.59 -5.23 7.68
N TYR A 49 -13.67 -5.92 7.01
CA TYR A 49 -13.95 -7.20 6.36
C TYR A 49 -13.73 -8.37 7.31
N ILE A 50 -14.66 -9.32 7.26
CA ILE A 50 -14.67 -10.54 8.06
C ILE A 50 -14.81 -11.75 7.15
N THR A 51 -14.31 -12.89 7.62
CA THR A 51 -14.48 -14.18 6.95
C THR A 51 -15.95 -14.61 6.97
N GLN A 52 -16.31 -15.54 6.10
CA GLN A 52 -17.65 -16.15 6.09
C GLN A 52 -17.97 -16.82 7.44
N GLU A 53 -17.02 -17.54 8.04
CA GLU A 53 -17.17 -18.18 9.35
C GLU A 53 -17.47 -17.16 10.46
N GLN A 54 -16.76 -16.03 10.46
CA GLN A 54 -17.01 -14.95 11.42
C GLN A 54 -18.41 -14.34 11.25
N SER A 55 -18.89 -14.23 10.02
CA SER A 55 -20.26 -13.77 9.76
C SER A 55 -21.31 -14.77 10.28
N GLU A 56 -21.09 -16.06 10.05
CA GLU A 56 -21.94 -17.15 10.59
C GLU A 56 -21.93 -17.18 12.13
N ALA A 57 -20.81 -16.81 12.76
CA ALA A 57 -20.67 -16.64 14.21
C ALA A 57 -21.25 -15.32 14.75
N GLY A 58 -21.83 -14.46 13.90
CA GLY A 58 -22.49 -13.21 14.30
C GLY A 58 -21.55 -12.02 14.52
N VAL A 59 -20.30 -12.09 14.04
CA VAL A 59 -19.38 -10.94 14.08
C VAL A 59 -19.88 -9.87 13.08
N PRO A 60 -19.99 -8.60 13.49
CA PRO A 60 -20.39 -7.53 12.58
C PRO A 60 -19.25 -7.15 11.62
N GLY A 61 -19.53 -7.12 10.32
CA GLY A 61 -18.57 -6.73 9.28
C GLY A 61 -19.07 -7.04 7.87
N ALA A 62 -18.36 -6.57 6.85
CA ALA A 62 -18.61 -6.97 5.46
C ALA A 62 -17.96 -8.32 5.19
N VAL A 63 -18.66 -9.24 4.54
CA VAL A 63 -18.09 -10.56 4.20
C VAL A 63 -17.10 -10.40 3.05
N GLY A 64 -15.86 -10.84 3.28
CA GLY A 64 -14.80 -10.83 2.29
C GLY A 64 -13.44 -11.11 2.92
N THR A 65 -12.49 -11.58 2.12
CA THR A 65 -11.17 -11.97 2.62
C THR A 65 -10.10 -11.08 2.03
N VAL A 66 -9.19 -10.55 2.85
CA VAL A 66 -8.01 -9.84 2.34
C VAL A 66 -7.04 -10.86 1.74
N VAL A 67 -6.85 -10.84 0.43
CA VAL A 67 -6.04 -11.83 -0.32
C VAL A 67 -4.84 -11.20 -1.03
N ALA A 68 -4.69 -9.88 -1.01
CA ALA A 68 -3.55 -9.21 -1.63
C ALA A 68 -3.22 -7.89 -0.95
N VAL A 69 -2.00 -7.40 -1.19
CA VAL A 69 -1.57 -6.05 -0.83
C VAL A 69 -0.99 -5.39 -2.06
N ARG A 70 -1.46 -4.18 -2.37
CA ARG A 70 -0.89 -3.32 -3.39
C ARG A 70 -0.11 -2.18 -2.74
N LEU A 71 1.17 -2.11 -3.04
CA LEU A 71 2.12 -1.15 -2.52
C LEU A 71 2.47 -0.16 -3.63
N ALA A 72 2.60 1.12 -3.30
CA ALA A 72 3.23 2.10 -4.17
C ALA A 72 4.29 2.91 -3.43
N LEU A 73 5.42 3.11 -4.10
CA LEU A 73 6.55 3.90 -3.63
C LEU A 73 6.82 5.01 -4.65
N LEU A 74 7.04 6.22 -4.16
CA LEU A 74 7.67 7.30 -4.91
C LEU A 74 9.08 7.46 -4.36
N LEU A 75 10.07 7.14 -5.20
CA LEU A 75 11.47 7.29 -4.90
C LEU A 75 11.99 8.56 -5.56
N SER A 76 12.91 9.24 -4.89
CA SER A 76 13.68 10.34 -5.45
C SER A 76 15.17 10.10 -5.28
N GLU A 77 15.92 10.58 -6.25
CA GLU A 77 17.38 10.60 -6.24
C GLU A 77 17.81 11.96 -6.79
N GLU A 78 18.67 12.66 -6.04
CA GLU A 78 19.22 13.93 -6.49
C GLU A 78 20.14 13.72 -7.69
N SER A 79 20.12 14.68 -8.62
CA SER A 79 20.92 14.62 -9.84
C SER A 79 21.37 16.01 -10.26
N ASP A 80 22.68 16.24 -10.15
CA ASP A 80 23.33 17.48 -10.60
C ASP A 80 23.26 17.71 -12.11
N SER A 81 22.92 16.67 -12.88
CA SER A 81 22.74 16.76 -14.33
C SER A 81 21.42 17.40 -14.75
N LEU A 82 20.49 17.64 -13.80
CA LEU A 82 19.24 18.33 -14.09
C LEU A 82 19.45 19.86 -14.13
N PRO A 83 18.75 20.57 -15.03
CA PRO A 83 18.79 22.04 -15.07
C PRO A 83 18.20 22.66 -13.80
N ASP A 84 18.69 23.84 -13.42
CA ASP A 84 18.13 24.64 -12.33
C ASP A 84 16.74 25.16 -12.70
N GLY A 85 15.77 25.03 -11.80
CA GLY A 85 14.41 25.57 -11.96
C GLY A 85 13.41 24.65 -12.66
N GLY A 86 13.24 23.42 -12.14
CA GLY A 86 12.22 22.51 -12.67
C GLY A 86 10.79 22.88 -12.24
N ALA A 87 9.81 22.44 -13.05
CA ALA A 87 8.38 22.65 -12.79
C ALA A 87 7.85 21.71 -11.70
N GLU A 88 6.66 22.00 -11.15
CA GLU A 88 5.96 21.06 -10.27
C GLU A 88 5.67 19.73 -11.01
N GLN A 89 6.09 18.62 -10.39
CA GLN A 89 5.79 17.27 -10.82
C GLN A 89 4.66 16.70 -9.95
N THR A 90 3.62 16.16 -10.59
CA THR A 90 2.49 15.51 -9.90
C THR A 90 2.50 14.00 -10.14
N PHE A 91 2.39 13.23 -9.06
CA PHE A 91 2.31 11.77 -9.04
C PHE A 91 1.00 11.30 -8.41
N TYR A 92 0.52 10.11 -8.78
CA TYR A 92 -0.70 9.52 -8.25
C TYR A 92 -0.43 8.17 -7.59
N LEU A 93 -0.10 8.18 -6.31
CA LEU A 93 0.21 6.97 -5.54
C LEU A 93 -1.09 6.29 -5.10
N LEU A 94 -1.47 5.25 -5.83
CA LEU A 94 -2.73 4.50 -5.60
C LEU A 94 -3.97 5.41 -5.55
N GLY A 95 -3.98 6.46 -6.38
CA GLY A 95 -5.04 7.48 -6.44
C GLY A 95 -4.84 8.69 -5.51
N ASN A 96 -3.79 8.70 -4.68
CA ASN A 96 -3.43 9.88 -3.89
C ASN A 96 -2.50 10.79 -4.68
N LYS A 97 -2.92 12.05 -4.90
CA LYS A 97 -2.09 13.07 -5.53
C LYS A 97 -0.91 13.43 -4.61
N VAL A 98 0.30 13.37 -5.13
CA VAL A 98 1.52 13.86 -4.49
C VAL A 98 2.18 14.83 -5.45
N THR A 99 2.29 16.09 -5.06
CA THR A 99 2.98 17.11 -5.86
C THR A 99 4.34 17.40 -5.24
N ARG A 100 5.37 17.50 -6.08
CA ARG A 100 6.75 17.82 -5.70
C ARG A 100 7.26 18.92 -6.60
N SER A 101 7.91 19.91 -6.02
CA SER A 101 8.56 20.98 -6.77
C SER A 101 10.04 20.68 -6.92
N ASP A 102 10.57 20.88 -8.12
CA ASP A 102 12.00 20.83 -8.41
C ASP A 102 12.70 22.16 -8.08
N THR A 103 11.99 23.14 -7.50
CA THR A 103 12.56 24.43 -7.10
C THR A 103 13.59 24.31 -5.98
N ASP A 104 13.48 23.28 -5.14
CA ASP A 104 14.32 23.12 -3.94
C ASP A 104 15.28 21.91 -4.02
N SER A 105 15.00 20.93 -4.91
CA SER A 105 15.88 19.77 -5.13
C SER A 105 15.78 19.27 -6.57
N LYS A 106 16.91 19.21 -7.25
CA LYS A 106 17.06 18.58 -8.57
C LYS A 106 16.95 17.08 -8.40
N ALA A 107 15.74 16.53 -8.46
CA ALA A 107 15.54 15.11 -8.22
C ALA A 107 14.86 14.40 -9.38
N VAL A 108 15.43 13.26 -9.76
CA VAL A 108 14.73 12.29 -10.62
C VAL A 108 13.80 11.48 -9.73
N ARG A 109 12.52 11.45 -10.09
CA ARG A 109 11.50 10.71 -9.34
C ARG A 109 10.99 9.53 -10.12
N ARG A 110 10.85 8.39 -9.45
CA ARG A 110 10.31 7.15 -10.02
C ARG A 110 9.22 6.60 -9.11
N MET A 111 8.08 6.29 -9.72
CA MET A 111 6.98 5.63 -9.04
C MET A 111 7.01 4.13 -9.33
N PHE A 112 7.03 3.33 -8.28
CA PHE A 112 6.91 1.88 -8.35
C PHE A 112 5.58 1.45 -7.76
N THR A 113 4.91 0.51 -8.40
CA THR A 113 3.69 -0.12 -7.87
C THR A 113 3.79 -1.62 -8.06
N SER A 114 3.50 -2.36 -6.99
CA SER A 114 3.48 -3.82 -7.03
C SER A 114 2.27 -4.35 -6.28
N THR A 115 1.73 -5.47 -6.74
CA THR A 115 0.67 -6.20 -6.04
C THR A 115 1.23 -7.55 -5.63
N VAL A 116 1.18 -7.83 -4.32
CA VAL A 116 1.62 -9.08 -3.72
C VAL A 116 0.39 -9.85 -3.28
N LEU A 117 0.25 -11.09 -3.75
CA LEU A 117 -0.79 -11.99 -3.26
C LEU A 117 -0.40 -12.48 -1.86
N LEU A 118 -1.34 -12.42 -0.93
CA LEU A 118 -1.18 -13.02 0.38
C LEU A 118 -1.56 -14.49 0.26
N ARG A 119 -0.63 -15.38 0.63
CA ARG A 119 -1.01 -16.77 0.86
C ARG A 119 -1.74 -16.83 2.19
N ASN A 120 -3.07 -16.79 2.15
CA ASN A 120 -3.89 -17.15 3.30
C ASN A 120 -3.90 -18.68 3.40
N VAL A 121 -2.79 -19.25 3.87
CA VAL A 121 -2.76 -20.64 4.34
C VAL A 121 -3.18 -20.62 5.79
N ASP A 122 -4.13 -21.49 6.13
CA ASP A 122 -4.39 -21.83 7.52
C ASP A 122 -3.16 -22.55 8.08
N TRP A 123 -2.40 -21.85 8.92
CA TRP A 123 -1.13 -22.33 9.46
C TRP A 123 -1.33 -23.32 10.61
N GLU A 124 -2.56 -23.48 11.11
CA GLU A 124 -2.95 -24.48 12.11
C GLU A 124 -3.22 -25.86 11.48
N ILE A 125 -3.26 -25.97 10.14
CA ILE A 125 -3.57 -27.22 9.41
C ILE A 125 -2.37 -27.72 8.58
N LEU A 126 -1.15 -27.23 8.83
CA LEU A 126 0.11 -27.76 8.26
C LEU A 126 0.91 -28.53 9.31
#